data_AF-A0A920MW05-F1
#
_entry.id   AF-A0A920MW05-F1
#
_cell.length_a   1.000
_cell.length_b   1.000
_cell.length_c   1.000
_cell.angle_alpha   90.00
_cell.angle_beta   90.00
_cell.angle_gamma   90.00
#
_symmetry.space_group_name_H-M   'P 1'
#
loop_
_entity.id
_entity.type
_entity.pdbx_description
1 polymer ?
#
loop_
_entity_poly.entity_id
_entity_poly.type
_entity_poly.pdbx_seq_one_letter_code
_entity_poly.pdbx_strand_id
1 'polypeptide(L)' 'MITSTNDLVGAEVELVNIMAREHQLEKALNPLGKKYDYILIDCPLHGFTYVKALTCSNSVIIPIQWILCI' A
#
# COMPACT_ATOMS: atom_id res chain seq x y z
N MET A 1 -7.74 10.71 3.75
CA MET A 1 -6.75 9.91 4.50
C MET A 1 -7.48 8.67 4.99
N ILE A 2 -7.29 7.52 4.33
CA ILE A 2 -7.81 6.23 4.82
C ILE A 2 -6.67 5.65 5.66
N THR A 3 -6.90 5.47 6.95
CA THR A 3 -5.89 4.98 7.89
C THR A 3 -5.71 3.48 7.74
N SER A 4 -4.47 2.97 7.70
CA SER A 4 -4.19 1.54 7.82
C SER A 4 -4.54 1.07 9.24
N THR A 5 -5.74 0.49 9.42
CA THR A 5 -6.16 -0.17 10.66
C THR A 5 -5.76 -1.65 10.66
N ASN A 6 -5.87 -2.31 11.82
CA ASN A 6 -5.62 -3.74 12.01
C ASN A 6 -6.44 -4.65 11.03
N ASP A 7 -7.48 -4.09 10.40
CA ASP A 7 -8.28 -4.73 9.35
C ASP A 7 -7.45 -5.10 8.11
N LEU A 8 -6.34 -4.40 7.84
CA LEU A 8 -5.44 -4.74 6.72
C LEU A 8 -4.81 -6.12 6.86
N VAL A 9 -4.55 -6.57 8.10
CA VAL A 9 -3.97 -7.90 8.38
C VAL A 9 -4.99 -8.98 8.07
N GLY A 10 -6.27 -8.77 8.41
CA GLY A 10 -7.36 -9.68 8.06
C GLY A 10 -7.57 -9.75 6.54
N ALA A 11 -7.58 -8.60 5.87
CA ALA A 11 -7.66 -8.53 4.42
C ALA A 11 -6.47 -9.22 3.73
N GLU A 12 -5.25 -9.14 4.29
CA GLU A 12 -4.10 -9.87 3.74
C GLU A 12 -4.30 -11.39 3.75
N VAL A 13 -4.83 -11.94 4.85
CA VAL A 13 -5.12 -13.38 4.99
C VAL A 13 -6.18 -13.83 3.98
N GLU A 14 -7.25 -13.05 3.80
CA GLU A 14 -8.30 -13.34 2.81
C GLU A 14 -7.78 -13.27 1.36
N LEU A 15 -6.85 -12.36 1.08
CA LEU A 15 -6.24 -12.18 -0.23
C LEU A 15 -5.21 -13.27 -0.58
N VAL A 16 -4.78 -14.14 0.36
CA VAL A 16 -3.79 -15.19 0.10
C VAL A 16 -4.22 -16.13 -1.03
N ASN A 17 -5.53 -16.41 -1.12
CA ASN A 17 -6.09 -17.38 -2.07
C ASN A 17 -6.48 -16.77 -3.43
N ILE A 18 -6.26 -15.46 -3.61
CA ILE A 18 -6.66 -14.73 -4.82
C ILE A 18 -5.48 -14.65 -5.80
N MET A 19 -5.72 -15.02 -7.05
CA MET A 19 -4.74 -14.81 -8.12
C MET A 19 -4.44 -13.31 -8.31
N ALA A 20 -3.16 -12.98 -8.52
CA ALA A 20 -2.68 -11.60 -8.63
C ALA A 20 -3.03 -10.72 -7.41
N ARG A 21 -2.97 -11.29 -6.19
CA ARG A 21 -3.22 -10.59 -4.91
C ARG A 21 -2.41 -9.30 -4.73
N GLU A 22 -1.25 -9.21 -5.35
CA GLU A 22 -0.36 -8.04 -5.32
C GLU A 22 -0.92 -6.84 -6.10
N HIS A 23 -1.80 -7.07 -7.08
CA HIS A 23 -2.43 -6.04 -7.91
C HIS A 23 -3.84 -5.67 -7.43
N GLN A 24 -4.33 -6.26 -6.34
CA GLN A 24 -5.69 -5.98 -5.85
C GLN A 24 -5.84 -4.53 -5.40
N LEU A 25 -4.79 -3.96 -4.80
CA LEU A 25 -4.79 -2.55 -4.40
C LEU A 25 -4.85 -1.62 -5.63
N GLU A 26 -4.10 -1.93 -6.68
CA GLU A 26 -4.14 -1.18 -7.96
C GLU A 26 -5.54 -1.20 -8.58
N LYS A 27 -6.18 -2.37 -8.62
CA LYS A 27 -7.55 -2.51 -9.13
C LYS A 27 -8.56 -1.69 -8.33
N ALA A 28 -8.40 -1.64 -7.01
CA ALA A 28 -9.27 -0.86 -6.13
C ALA A 28 -9.07 0.66 -6.31
N LEU A 29 -7.85 1.11 -6.60
CA LEU A 29 -7.50 2.52 -6.75
C LEU A 29 -7.76 3.08 -8.16
N ASN A 30 -7.71 2.26 -9.22
CA ASN A 30 -7.98 2.67 -10.60
C ASN A 30 -9.26 3.52 -10.81
N PRO A 31 -10.43 3.17 -10.27
CA PRO A 31 -11.63 4.00 -10.42
C PRO A 31 -11.55 5.34 -9.67
N LEU A 32 -10.66 5.47 -8.68
CA LEU A 32 -10.47 6.70 -7.89
C LEU A 32 -9.52 7.70 -8.58
N GLY A 33 -8.69 7.25 -9.52
CA GLY A 33 -7.74 8.13 -10.24
C GLY A 33 -8.40 9.24 -11.06
N LYS A 34 -9.70 9.13 -11.37
CA LYS A 34 -10.46 10.22 -12.03
C LYS A 34 -11.02 11.25 -11.04
N LYS A 35 -10.99 10.97 -9.74
CA LYS A 35 -11.58 11.80 -8.68
C LYS A 35 -10.56 12.56 -7.85
N TYR A 36 -9.30 12.14 -7.87
CA TYR A 36 -8.23 12.74 -7.07
C TYR A 36 -7.00 12.94 -7.94
N ASP A 37 -6.42 14.13 -7.88
CA ASP A 37 -5.17 14.44 -8.58
C ASP A 37 -3.98 13.70 -7.96
N TYR A 38 -4.04 13.44 -6.65
CA TYR A 38 -3.01 12.72 -5.90
C TYR A 38 -3.62 11.77 -4.89
N ILE A 39 -3.06 10.56 -4.79
CA ILE A 39 -3.40 9.55 -3.79
C ILE A 39 -2.13 9.27 -2.97
N LEU A 40 -2.16 9.59 -1.68
CA LEU A 40 -1.09 9.20 -0.75
C LEU A 40 -1.42 7.86 -0.11
N ILE A 41 -0.49 6.92 -0.23
CA ILE A 41 -0.55 5.61 0.40
C ILE A 41 0.48 5.60 1.53
N ASP A 42 0.01 5.74 2.76
CA ASP A 42 0.83 5.59 3.96
C ASP A 42 0.76 4.13 4.41
N CYS A 43 1.77 3.34 4.06
CA CYS A 43 1.84 1.95 4.44
C CYS A 43 2.80 1.82 5.63
N PRO A 44 2.32 1.49 6.84
CA PRO A 44 3.21 1.14 7.91
C PRO A 44 3.92 -0.18 7.55
N LEU A 45 5.23 -0.29 7.80
CA LEU A 45 6.08 -1.43 7.38
C LEU A 45 5.70 -2.73 8.12
N HIS A 46 4.60 -3.37 7.69
CA HIS A 46 4.14 -4.65 8.20
C HIS A 46 3.72 -5.55 7.02
N GLY A 47 4.34 -6.71 6.88
CA GLY A 47 3.94 -7.74 5.91
C GLY A 47 4.17 -7.41 4.42
N PHE A 48 3.51 -8.16 3.54
CA PHE A 48 3.60 -8.04 2.08
C PHE A 48 2.85 -6.81 1.53
N THR A 49 2.21 -6.03 2.40
CA THR A 49 1.52 -4.78 2.07
C THR A 49 2.43 -3.79 1.33
N TYR A 50 3.73 -3.76 1.63
CA TYR A 50 4.68 -2.90 0.93
C TYR A 50 4.77 -3.21 -0.56
N VAL A 51 4.73 -4.50 -0.95
CA VAL A 51 4.73 -4.93 -2.35
C VAL A 51 3.49 -4.41 -3.07
N LYS A 52 2.31 -4.48 -2.43
CA LYS A 52 1.05 -3.96 -2.97
C LYS A 52 1.06 -2.44 -3.13
N ALA A 53 1.66 -1.72 -2.18
CA ALA A 53 1.81 -0.27 -2.28
C ALA A 53 2.74 0.10 -3.45
N LEU A 54 3.85 -0.61 -3.63
CA LEU A 54 4.77 -0.40 -4.75
C LEU A 54 4.13 -0.71 -6.11
N THR A 55 3.35 -1.80 -6.24
CA THR A 55 2.74 -2.18 -7.52
C THR A 55 1.70 -1.18 -8.02
N CYS A 56 1.01 -0.48 -7.12
CA CYS A 56 0.01 0.53 -7.49
C CYS A 56 0.53 1.98 -7.50
N SER A 57 1.72 2.23 -6.94
CA SER A 57 2.26 3.59 -6.83
C SER A 57 3.01 4.00 -8.10
N ASN A 58 2.67 5.17 -8.65
CA ASN A 58 3.44 5.77 -9.75
C ASN A 58 4.79 6.34 -9.31
N SER A 59 4.90 6.73 -8.05
CA SER A 59 6.12 7.29 -7.46
C SER A 59 6.15 6.94 -5.98
N VAL A 60 7.35 6.65 -5.47
CA VAL A 60 7.53 6.17 -4.10
C VAL A 60 8.50 7.08 -3.38
N ILE A 61 8.09 7.56 -2.21
CA ILE A 61 8.96 8.30 -1.30
C ILE A 61 9.45 7.30 -0.26
N ILE A 62 10.76 7.05 -0.26
CA ILE A 62 11.41 6.22 0.76
C ILE A 62 12.06 7.18 1.76
N PRO A 63 11.47 7.40 2.94
CA PRO A 63 12.15 8.18 3.98
C PRO A 63 13.38 7.41 4.45
N ILE A 64 14.57 7.91 4.14
CA ILE A 64 15.83 7.36 4.63
C ILE A 64 16.09 7.88 6.05
N GLN A 65 15.93 7.02 7.06
CA GLN A 65 16.35 7.34 8.42
C GLN A 65 17.84 7.02 8.56
N TRP A 66 18.70 8.05 8.68
CA TRP A 66 20.13 7.87 8.94
C TRP A 66 20.34 7.56 10.42
N ILE A 67 20.18 6.29 10.81
CA ILE A 67 20.45 5.85 12.18
C ILE A 67 21.92 5.44 12.34
N LEU A 68 22.82 6.43 12.31
CA LEU A 68 24.16 6.29 12.89
C LEU A 68 24.77 7.67 13.15
N CYS A 69 24.40 8.31 14.26
CA CYS A 69 25.14 9.36 14.96
C CYS A 69 24.34 9.78 16.21
N ILE A 70 24.32 8.94 17.25
CA ILE A 70 24.19 9.26 18.69
C ILE A 70 24.61 8.00 19.45
#